data_AF-A0A920EUX6-F1
#
_entry.id   AF-A0A920EUX6-F1
#
_cell.length_a   1.000
_cell.length_b   1.000
_cell.length_c   1.000
_cell.angle_alpha   90.00
_cell.angle_beta   90.00
_cell.angle_gamma   90.00
#
_symmetry.space_group_name_H-M   'P 1'
#
loop_
_entity.id
_entity.type
_entity.pdbx_description
1 polymer ?
#
loop_
_entity_poly.entity_id
_entity_poly.type
_entity_poly.pdbx_seq_one_letter_code
_entity_poly.pdbx_strand_id
1 'polypeptide(L)'
;MLFNAGVWSGSKAKDLGLIDGIGDYYNVMKNIFGDDIKFKDFSKKTSWFKQKFLSNSSALNTDYLIESLIKNIEERIIWSKYGL
;
A
#
# COMPACT_ATOMS: atom_id res chain seq x y z
N MET A 1 -38.82 -17.88 7.82
CA MET A 1 -37.36 -17.66 7.69
C MET A 1 -37.10 -16.17 7.72
N LEU A 2 -36.28 -15.67 8.64
CA LEU A 2 -36.12 -14.22 8.88
C LEU A 2 -34.96 -13.59 8.10
N PHE A 3 -34.07 -14.38 7.49
CA PHE A 3 -32.97 -13.87 6.67
C PHE A 3 -32.74 -14.78 5.47
N ASN A 4 -32.90 -14.22 4.26
CA ASN A 4 -32.80 -14.95 2.99
C ASN A 4 -31.40 -14.82 2.33
N ALA A 5 -30.37 -14.44 3.09
CA ALA A 5 -29.00 -14.18 2.60
C ALA A 5 -28.95 -13.31 1.33
N GLY A 6 -29.88 -12.36 1.19
CA GLY A 6 -29.96 -11.50 0.02
C GLY A 6 -28.74 -10.56 -0.08
N VAL A 7 -28.38 -10.20 -1.31
CA VAL A 7 -27.38 -9.18 -1.60
C VAL A 7 -28.10 -7.96 -2.16
N TRP A 8 -27.82 -6.79 -1.61
CA TRP A 8 -28.43 -5.53 -2.03
C TRP A 8 -27.37 -4.51 -2.40
N SER A 9 -27.69 -3.65 -3.36
CA SER A 9 -26.92 -2.42 -3.58
C SER A 9 -27.08 -1.47 -2.39
N GLY A 10 -26.12 -0.57 -2.18
CA GLY A 10 -26.19 0.40 -1.09
C GLY A 10 -27.48 1.22 -1.09
N SER A 11 -27.92 1.70 -2.27
CA SER A 11 -29.19 2.42 -2.42
C SER A 11 -30.38 1.58 -1.97
N LYS A 12 -30.45 0.31 -2.40
CA LYS A 12 -31.55 -0.57 -2.01
C LYS A 12 -31.51 -0.91 -0.53
N ALA A 13 -30.34 -1.08 0.06
CA ALA A 13 -30.17 -1.29 1.49
C ALA A 13 -30.68 -0.09 2.29
N LYS A 14 -30.45 1.14 1.81
CA LYS A 14 -30.99 2.36 2.42
C LYS A 14 -32.52 2.41 2.33
N ASP A 15 -33.10 2.12 1.17
CA ASP A 15 -34.56 2.11 0.98
C ASP A 15 -35.26 1.07 1.88
N LEU A 16 -34.57 -0.05 2.16
CA LEU A 16 -35.05 -1.11 3.04
C LEU A 16 -34.79 -0.83 4.53
N GLY A 17 -34.12 0.27 4.88
CA GLY A 17 -33.78 0.62 6.27
C GLY A 17 -32.71 -0.28 6.89
N LEU A 18 -31.89 -0.95 6.07
CA LEU A 18 -30.81 -1.83 6.54
C LEU A 18 -29.54 -1.06 6.95
N ILE A 19 -29.40 0.17 6.45
CA ILE A 19 -28.29 1.09 6.74
C ILE A 19 -28.82 2.50 6.94
N ASP A 20 -28.09 3.32 7.70
CA ASP A 20 -28.51 4.71 7.99
C ASP A 20 -28.22 5.68 6.84
N GLY A 21 -27.20 5.39 6.02
CA GLY A 21 -26.77 6.31 4.96
C GLY A 21 -25.67 5.77 4.06
N ILE A 22 -25.33 6.58 3.05
CA ILE A 22 -24.28 6.31 2.07
C ILE A 22 -23.44 7.58 1.97
N GLY A 23 -22.11 7.45 2.03
CA GLY A 23 -21.21 8.60 1.93
C GLY A 23 -19.75 8.21 1.92
N ASP A 24 -18.89 9.19 1.62
CA ASP A 24 -17.45 9.06 1.70
C ASP A 24 -16.98 8.97 3.16
N TYR A 25 -15.93 8.19 3.41
CA TYR A 25 -15.37 7.94 4.73
C TYR A 25 -15.03 9.23 5.49
N TYR A 26 -14.40 10.21 4.84
CA TYR A 26 -14.00 11.45 5.50
C TYR A 26 -15.22 12.27 5.92
N ASN A 27 -16.21 12.40 5.03
CA ASN A 27 -17.42 13.17 5.31
C ASN A 27 -18.28 12.52 6.39
N VAL A 28 -18.43 11.19 6.35
CA VAL A 28 -19.20 10.46 7.36
C VAL A 28 -18.55 10.59 8.74
N MET A 29 -17.23 10.43 8.83
CA MET A 29 -16.53 10.55 10.11
C MET A 29 -16.63 11.97 10.68
N LYS A 30 -16.49 13.01 9.85
CA LYS A 30 -16.67 14.40 10.31
C LYS A 30 -18.10 14.69 10.76
N ASN A 31 -19.11 14.18 10.06
CA ASN A 31 -20.50 14.37 10.45
C ASN A 31 -20.82 13.71 11.79
N ILE A 32 -20.21 12.56 12.10
CA ILE A 32 -20.46 11.81 13.33
C ILE A 32 -19.68 12.41 14.52
N PHE A 33 -18.41 12.78 14.30
CA PHE A 33 -17.47 13.12 15.38
C PHE A 33 -17.04 14.58 15.42
N GLY A 34 -17.41 15.39 14.43
CA GLY A 34 -17.01 16.79 14.26
C GLY A 34 -15.76 16.97 13.40
N ASP A 35 -15.38 18.22 13.17
CA ASP A 35 -14.26 18.58 12.29
C ASP A 35 -12.88 18.33 12.90
N ASP A 36 -12.76 18.30 14.24
CA ASP A 36 -11.50 18.09 14.96
C ASP A 36 -11.19 16.60 15.16
N ILE A 37 -11.13 15.85 14.05
CA ILE A 37 -10.78 14.43 14.05
C ILE A 37 -9.46 14.17 13.31
N LYS A 38 -8.70 13.21 13.84
CA LYS A 38 -7.42 12.78 13.25
C LYS A 38 -7.58 11.43 12.58
N PHE A 39 -7.45 11.42 11.26
CA PHE A 39 -7.37 10.19 10.48
C PHE A 39 -5.97 9.58 10.61
N LYS A 40 -5.91 8.32 11.04
CA LYS A 40 -4.64 7.60 11.20
C LYS A 40 -4.52 6.55 10.11
N ASP A 41 -3.56 6.76 9.22
CA ASP A 41 -3.18 5.76 8.22
C ASP A 41 -2.21 4.74 8.86
N PHE A 42 -2.56 3.46 8.77
CA PHE A 42 -1.75 2.34 9.26
C PHE A 42 -0.94 1.67 8.15
N SER A 43 -0.91 2.25 6.95
CA SER A 43 -0.04 1.82 5.87
C SER A 43 1.40 1.69 6.37
N LYS A 44 2.09 0.62 5.95
CA LYS A 44 3.50 0.39 6.32
C LYS A 44 4.28 1.65 5.93
N LYS A 45 4.90 2.31 6.91
CA LYS A 45 5.77 3.47 6.69
C LYS A 45 6.90 3.04 5.76
N THR A 46 6.78 3.34 4.47
CA THR A 46 7.90 3.26 3.56
C THR A 46 8.84 4.40 3.92
N SER A 47 10.10 4.07 4.24
CA SER A 47 11.09 5.10 4.55
C SER A 47 11.14 6.09 3.37
N TRP A 48 11.10 7.39 3.67
CA TRP A 48 11.16 8.45 2.65
C TRP A 48 12.38 8.30 1.73
N PHE A 49 13.48 7.72 2.22
CA PHE A 49 14.66 7.38 1.43
C PHE A 49 14.35 6.29 0.39
N LYS A 50 13.64 5.23 0.81
CA LYS A 50 13.18 4.17 -0.09
C LYS A 50 12.20 4.73 -1.13
N GLN A 51 11.32 5.63 -0.74
CA GLN A 51 10.41 6.26 -1.69
C GLN A 51 11.15 7.19 -2.67
N LYS A 52 12.17 7.95 -2.25
CA LYS A 52 12.89 8.85 -3.17
C LYS A 52 13.91 8.16 -4.06
N PHE A 53 14.66 7.18 -3.53
CA PHE A 53 15.73 6.50 -4.25
C PHE A 53 15.26 5.23 -4.98
N LEU A 54 14.20 4.57 -4.49
CA LEU A 54 13.70 3.33 -5.09
C LEU A 54 12.40 3.53 -5.90
N SER A 55 11.72 4.69 -5.82
CA SER A 55 10.53 4.93 -6.67
C SER A 55 10.88 5.29 -8.11
N ASN A 56 12.10 5.76 -8.39
CA ASN A 56 12.62 5.90 -9.76
C ASN A 56 13.05 4.55 -10.38
N SER A 57 13.03 3.48 -9.60
CA SER A 57 13.29 2.10 -10.03
C SER A 57 12.02 1.25 -9.94
N SER A 58 10.86 1.85 -10.22
CA SER A 58 9.58 1.15 -10.38
C SER A 58 9.47 0.33 -11.69
N ALA A 59 10.60 -0.04 -12.32
CA ALA A 59 10.65 -1.00 -13.43
C ALA A 59 12.02 -1.69 -13.63
N LEU A 60 12.95 -1.64 -12.67
CA LEU A 60 14.21 -2.37 -12.79
C LEU A 60 14.39 -3.28 -11.59
N ASN A 61 14.31 -4.58 -11.87
CA ASN A 61 14.58 -5.70 -10.99
C ASN A 61 15.68 -5.35 -9.99
N THR A 62 15.28 -4.97 -8.77
CA THR A 62 16.22 -4.70 -7.67
C THR A 62 17.12 -5.91 -7.45
N ASP A 63 16.59 -7.10 -7.68
CA ASP A 63 17.32 -8.38 -7.66
C ASP A 63 18.42 -8.44 -8.72
N TYR A 64 18.17 -7.97 -9.95
CA TYR A 64 19.18 -7.92 -11.03
C TYR A 64 20.30 -6.92 -10.71
N LEU A 65 19.96 -5.77 -10.13
CA LEU A 65 20.96 -4.79 -9.70
C LEU A 65 21.83 -5.34 -8.58
N ILE A 66 21.22 -5.98 -7.57
CA ILE A 66 21.96 -6.61 -6.47
C ILE A 66 22.83 -7.76 -6.98
N GLU A 67 22.31 -8.62 -7.86
CA GLU A 67 23.07 -9.72 -8.47
C GLU A 67 24.24 -9.19 -9.31
N SER A 68 24.03 -8.12 -10.09
CA SER A 68 25.10 -7.48 -10.86
C SER A 68 26.18 -6.85 -9.97
N LEU A 69 25.81 -6.29 -8.81
CA LEU A 69 26.77 -5.74 -7.85
C LEU A 69 27.58 -6.85 -7.18
N ILE A 70 26.94 -7.94 -6.76
CA ILE A 70 27.61 -9.11 -6.18
C ILE A 70 28.57 -9.73 -7.19
N LYS A 71 28.13 -9.91 -8.44
CA LYS A 71 28.96 -10.46 -9.51
C LYS A 71 30.20 -9.60 -9.80
N ASN A 72 30.04 -8.27 -9.85
CA ASN A 72 31.17 -7.35 -10.02
C ASN A 72 32.17 -7.43 -8.85
N ILE A 73 31.69 -7.66 -7.62
CA ILE A 73 32.54 -7.85 -6.44
C ILE A 73 33.27 -9.20 -6.53
N GLU A 74 32.57 -10.27 -6.89
CA GLU A 74 33.16 -11.60 -7.08
C GLU A 74 34.24 -11.60 -8.16
N GLU A 75 33.97 -10.98 -9.32
CA GLU A 75 34.96 -10.84 -10.39
C GLU A 75 36.22 -10.13 -9.86
N ARG A 76 36.08 -9.01 -9.15
CA ARG A 76 37.22 -8.31 -8.53
C ARG A 76 38.00 -9.16 -7.54
N ILE A 77 37.30 -9.97 -6.75
CA ILE A 77 37.93 -10.89 -5.79
C ILE A 77 38.69 -12.00 -6.53
N ILE A 78 38.13 -12.56 -7.59
CA ILE A 78 38.78 -13.58 -8.43
C ILE A 78 40.06 -13.01 -9.06
N TRP A 79 40.01 -11.82 -9.67
CA TRP A 79 41.18 -11.18 -10.26
C TRP A 79 42.26 -10.84 -9.23
N SER A 80 41.87 -10.39 -8.03
CA SER A 80 42.80 -10.13 -6.93
C SER A 80 43.60 -11.35 -6.47
N LYS A 81 43.01 -12.55 -6.59
CA LYS A 81 43.68 -13.82 -6.26
C LYS A 81 44.77 -14.20 -7.27
N TYR A 82 44.64 -13.74 -8.51
CA TYR A 82 45.63 -13.98 -9.57
C TYR A 82 46.62 -12.82 -9.76
N GLY A 83 46.55 -11.77 -8.92
CA GLY A 83 47.56 -10.72 -8.85
C GLY A 83 47.53 -9.69 -9.99
N LEU A 84 46.34 -9.44 -10.57
CA LEU A 84 46.07 -8.33 -11.49
C LEU A 84 45.08 -7.34 -10.87
#